data_AF-A0A2M7W2X6-F1
#
_entry.id   AF-A0A2M7W2X6-F1
#
_cell.length_a   1.000
_cell.length_b   1.000
_cell.length_c   1.000
_cell.angle_alpha   90.00
_cell.angle_beta   90.00
_cell.angle_gamma   90.00
#
_symmetry.space_group_name_H-M   'P 1'
#
loop_
_entity.id
_entity.type
_entity.pdbx_description
1 polymer ?
#
loop_
_entity_poly.entity_id
_entity_poly.type
_entity_poly.pdbx_seq_one_letter_code
_entity_poly.pdbx_strand_id
1 'polypeptide(L)'
;MTAMFARLQEVFAKSRSFVAYVLIGFTGLTIDVCVFILLVRVLHVNQYFANFISMSAGIINNFLLNAFFNFKKTDKLLRRFATFYTVGLVGMAVGDAFLWVFNGAFREFFGIILLSISPIIAKYQLELVKGVSIIFIAIMQYFLNKRFSFREITPNNSLLVSN
;
A
#
# COMPACT_ATOMS: atom_id res chain seq x y z
N MET A 1 -20.64 -20.41 -23.23
CA MET A 1 -19.28 -20.05 -23.69
C MET A 1 -18.93 -18.60 -23.35
N THR A 2 -19.78 -17.61 -23.66
CA THR A 2 -19.58 -16.17 -23.37
C THR A 2 -19.42 -15.82 -21.89
N ALA A 3 -20.20 -16.42 -20.98
CA ALA A 3 -20.11 -16.16 -19.54
C ALA A 3 -18.80 -16.67 -18.90
N MET A 4 -18.24 -17.77 -19.42
CA MET A 4 -16.95 -18.31 -18.96
C MET A 4 -15.80 -17.41 -19.42
N PHE A 5 -15.82 -16.95 -20.67
CA PHE A 5 -14.83 -15.99 -21.17
C PHE A 5 -14.88 -14.65 -20.44
N ALA A 6 -16.08 -14.13 -20.11
CA ALA A 6 -16.22 -12.92 -19.32
C ALA A 6 -15.64 -13.08 -17.90
N ARG A 7 -15.91 -14.19 -17.22
CA ARG A 7 -15.32 -14.50 -15.90
C ARG A 7 -13.80 -14.61 -15.96
N LEU A 8 -13.26 -15.25 -16.99
CA LEU A 8 -11.80 -15.34 -17.18
C LEU A 8 -11.19 -13.95 -17.37
N GLN A 9 -11.76 -13.11 -18.25
CA GLN A 9 -11.30 -11.73 -18.45
C GLN A 9 -11.35 -10.91 -17.17
N GLU A 10 -12.39 -11.09 -16.35
CA GLU A 10 -12.54 -10.41 -15.07
C GLU A 10 -11.44 -10.84 -14.06
N VAL A 11 -11.14 -12.14 -14.00
CA VAL A 11 -10.05 -12.68 -13.16
C VAL A 11 -8.68 -12.18 -13.63
N PHE A 12 -8.41 -12.19 -14.94
CA PHE A 12 -7.17 -11.68 -15.52
C PHE A 12 -7.01 -10.15 -15.35
N ALA A 13 -8.08 -9.38 -15.49
CA ALA A 13 -8.04 -7.94 -15.26
C ALA A 13 -7.81 -7.61 -13.77
N LYS A 14 -8.40 -8.41 -12.87
CA LYS A 14 -8.22 -8.31 -11.42
C LYS A 14 -6.77 -8.59 -11.02
N SER A 15 -6.13 -9.63 -11.57
CA SER A 15 -4.72 -9.94 -11.31
C SER A 15 -3.78 -8.87 -11.87
N ARG A 16 -4.03 -8.37 -13.09
CA ARG A 16 -3.23 -7.29 -13.69
C ARG A 16 -3.23 -6.02 -12.85
N SER A 17 -4.40 -5.61 -12.36
CA SER A 17 -4.53 -4.40 -11.53
C SER A 17 -3.81 -4.53 -10.20
N PHE A 18 -3.78 -5.74 -9.63
CA PHE A 18 -3.02 -6.03 -8.41
C PHE A 18 -1.50 -5.96 -8.66
N VAL A 19 -1.01 -6.62 -9.71
CA VAL A 19 0.42 -6.58 -10.07
C VAL A 19 0.87 -5.14 -10.34
N ALA A 20 0.09 -4.38 -11.12
CA ALA A 20 0.37 -2.96 -11.37
C ALA A 20 0.38 -2.15 -10.07
N TYR A 21 -0.56 -2.41 -9.14
CA TYR A 21 -0.60 -1.75 -7.84
C TYR A 21 0.67 -1.99 -7.02
N VAL A 22 1.16 -3.24 -6.98
CA VAL A 22 2.40 -3.61 -6.28
C VAL A 22 3.61 -2.96 -6.92
N LEU A 23 3.72 -2.97 -8.26
CA LEU A 23 4.80 -2.31 -9.00
C LEU A 23 4.81 -0.79 -8.77
N ILE A 24 3.65 -0.16 -8.80
CA ILE A 24 3.50 1.26 -8.45
C ILE A 24 3.94 1.48 -6.99
N GLY A 25 3.54 0.59 -6.07
CA GLY A 25 3.95 0.62 -4.66
C GLY A 25 5.47 0.75 -4.49
N PHE A 26 6.26 -0.01 -5.26
CA PHE A 26 7.72 0.11 -5.25
C PHE A 26 8.22 1.49 -5.69
N THR A 27 7.56 2.14 -6.66
CA THR A 27 7.94 3.51 -7.05
C THR A 27 7.72 4.52 -5.93
N GLY A 28 6.62 4.40 -5.19
CA GLY A 28 6.37 5.24 -4.00
C GLY A 28 7.38 4.99 -2.88
N LEU A 29 7.76 3.72 -2.66
CA LEU A 29 8.81 3.37 -1.69
C LEU A 29 10.16 3.99 -2.07
N THR A 30 10.53 3.93 -3.36
CA THR A 30 11.76 4.56 -3.85
C THR A 30 11.74 6.07 -3.65
N ILE A 31 10.61 6.74 -3.95
CA ILE A 31 10.45 8.18 -3.72
C ILE A 31 10.57 8.52 -2.23
N ASP A 32 9.90 7.76 -1.36
CA ASP A 32 9.99 7.95 0.09
C ASP A 32 11.44 7.89 0.58
N VAL A 33 12.16 6.82 0.24
CA VAL A 33 13.58 6.68 0.63
C VAL A 33 14.44 7.83 0.08
N CYS A 34 14.28 8.18 -1.20
CA CYS A 34 15.06 9.26 -1.81
C CYS A 34 14.77 10.63 -1.17
N VAL A 35 13.50 10.96 -0.96
CA VAL A 35 13.08 12.23 -0.33
C VAL A 35 13.53 12.27 1.13
N PHE A 36 13.41 11.16 1.87
CA PHE A 36 13.87 11.07 3.25
C PHE A 36 15.38 11.33 3.35
N ILE A 37 16.18 10.66 2.52
CA ILE A 37 17.64 10.85 2.48
C ILE A 37 17.99 12.29 2.13
N LEU A 38 17.31 12.89 1.14
CA LEU A 38 17.53 14.28 0.76
C LEU A 38 17.23 15.23 1.93
N LEU A 39 16.07 15.07 2.58
CA LEU A 39 15.63 15.93 3.67
C LEU A 39 16.56 15.82 4.88
N VAL A 40 16.97 14.61 5.28
CA VAL A 40 17.81 14.40 6.46
C VAL A 40 19.27 14.72 6.20
N ARG A 41 19.86 14.21 5.10
CA ARG A 41 21.31 14.29 4.88
C ARG A 41 21.76 15.56 4.20
N VAL A 42 20.92 16.15 3.34
CA VAL A 42 21.28 17.35 2.58
C VAL A 42 20.68 18.58 3.24
N LEU A 43 19.40 18.52 3.58
CA LEU A 43 18.66 19.66 4.12
C LEU A 43 18.63 19.71 5.65
N HIS A 44 19.18 18.70 6.33
CA HIS A 44 19.28 18.62 7.80
C HIS A 44 17.93 18.79 8.52
N VAL A 45 16.84 18.42 7.85
CA VAL A 45 15.49 18.43 8.43
C VAL A 45 15.41 17.35 9.51
N ASN A 46 14.73 17.67 10.61
CA ASN A 46 14.50 16.72 11.69
C ASN A 46 13.84 15.43 11.16
N GLN A 47 14.35 14.28 11.61
CA GLN A 47 13.95 12.95 11.14
C GLN A 47 12.44 12.68 11.17
N TYR A 48 11.71 13.20 12.16
CA TYR A 48 10.27 12.98 12.28
C TYR A 48 9.49 13.73 11.19
N PHE A 49 9.86 14.99 10.96
CA PHE A 49 9.28 15.80 9.87
C PHE A 49 9.70 15.27 8.50
N ALA A 50 10.97 14.88 8.36
CA ALA A 50 11.48 14.29 7.13
C ALA A 50 10.70 13.02 6.76
N ASN A 51 10.48 12.12 7.72
CA ASN A 51 9.70 10.89 7.53
C ASN A 51 8.25 11.18 7.11
N PHE A 52 7.60 12.15 7.76
CA PHE A 52 6.23 12.51 7.40
C PHE A 52 6.11 13.07 5.97
N ILE A 53 7.04 13.95 5.58
CA ILE A 53 7.06 14.56 4.24
C ILE A 53 7.39 13.51 3.18
N SER A 54 8.40 12.69 3.40
CA SER A 54 8.85 11.66 2.45
C SER A 54 7.78 10.59 2.23
N MET A 55 7.17 10.10 3.32
CA MET A 55 6.05 9.17 3.28
C MET A 55 4.88 9.75 2.50
N SER A 56 4.52 11.02 2.77
CA SER A 56 3.43 11.69 2.07
C SER A 56 3.72 11.80 0.57
N ALA A 57 4.96 12.12 0.18
CA ALA A 57 5.37 12.15 -1.22
C ALA A 57 5.22 10.77 -1.90
N GLY A 58 5.60 9.69 -1.21
CA GLY A 58 5.41 8.31 -1.68
C GLY A 58 3.94 7.95 -1.88
N ILE A 59 3.08 8.29 -0.91
CA ILE A 59 1.62 8.03 -1.00
C ILE A 59 1.00 8.84 -2.15
N ILE A 60 1.37 10.12 -2.31
CA ILE A 60 0.88 10.98 -3.40
C ILE A 60 1.28 10.38 -4.75
N ASN A 61 2.55 10.00 -4.94
CA ASN A 61 2.99 9.34 -6.16
C ASN A 61 2.17 8.07 -6.46
N ASN A 62 2.00 7.22 -5.44
CA ASN A 62 1.23 5.98 -5.59
C ASN A 62 -0.23 6.25 -5.95
N PHE A 63 -0.85 7.28 -5.37
CA PHE A 63 -2.20 7.69 -5.74
C PHE A 63 -2.27 8.13 -7.19
N LEU A 64 -1.40 9.05 -7.62
CA LEU A 64 -1.41 9.59 -8.98
C LEU A 64 -1.24 8.47 -10.00
N LEU A 65 -0.24 7.60 -9.81
CA LEU A 65 -0.02 6.49 -10.74
C LEU A 65 -1.19 5.50 -10.76
N ASN A 66 -1.81 5.21 -9.61
CA ASN A 66 -2.97 4.35 -9.57
C ASN A 66 -4.21 5.00 -10.21
N ALA A 67 -4.40 6.31 -10.04
CA ALA A 67 -5.53 7.04 -10.59
C ALA A 67 -5.45 7.18 -12.12
N PHE A 68 -4.26 7.48 -12.66
CA PHE A 68 -4.07 7.73 -14.09
C PHE A 68 -3.78 6.46 -14.90
N PHE A 69 -3.03 5.50 -14.36
CA PHE A 69 -2.56 4.34 -15.14
C PHE A 69 -3.22 3.02 -14.76
N ASN A 70 -3.38 2.72 -13.46
CA ASN A 70 -3.90 1.42 -13.01
C ASN A 70 -5.43 1.35 -13.11
N PHE A 71 -6.14 2.14 -12.29
CA PHE A 71 -7.60 2.10 -12.22
C PHE A 71 -8.27 3.08 -13.19
N LYS A 72 -7.51 4.07 -13.71
CA LYS A 72 -7.97 5.06 -14.69
C LYS A 72 -9.25 5.79 -14.25
N LYS A 73 -9.30 6.18 -12.97
CA LYS A 73 -10.42 6.91 -12.36
C LYS A 73 -9.96 8.29 -11.94
N THR A 74 -10.26 9.29 -12.76
CA THR A 74 -9.84 10.69 -12.59
C THR A 74 -11.00 11.61 -12.19
N ASP A 75 -12.19 11.07 -11.95
CA ASP A 75 -13.31 11.83 -11.42
C ASP A 75 -13.16 12.06 -9.91
N LYS A 76 -13.53 13.24 -9.43
CA LYS A 76 -13.54 13.61 -8.00
C LYS A 76 -12.19 13.28 -7.30
N LEU A 77 -11.08 13.65 -7.94
CA LEU A 77 -9.70 13.33 -7.51
C LEU A 77 -9.45 13.61 -6.04
N LEU A 78 -9.86 14.77 -5.52
CA LEU A 78 -9.62 15.13 -4.12
C LEU A 78 -10.25 14.12 -3.14
N ARG A 79 -11.46 13.64 -3.43
CA ARG A 79 -12.12 12.64 -2.58
C ARG A 79 -11.44 11.27 -2.69
N ARG A 80 -11.07 10.86 -3.91
CA ARG A 80 -10.34 9.60 -4.12
C ARG A 80 -8.96 9.63 -3.46
N PHE A 81 -8.30 10.79 -3.50
CA PHE A 81 -7.04 11.04 -2.81
C PHE A 81 -7.22 10.94 -1.29
N ALA A 82 -8.21 11.62 -0.72
CA ALA A 82 -8.47 11.57 0.72
C ALA A 82 -8.69 10.14 1.24
N THR A 83 -9.48 9.34 0.53
CA THR A 83 -9.69 7.93 0.90
C THR A 83 -8.41 7.10 0.72
N PHE A 84 -7.67 7.31 -0.38
CA PHE A 84 -6.43 6.58 -0.65
C PHE A 84 -5.35 6.90 0.39
N TYR A 85 -5.18 8.18 0.72
CA TYR A 85 -4.25 8.67 1.71
C TYR A 85 -4.59 8.12 3.11
N THR A 86 -5.88 8.10 3.47
CA THR A 86 -6.34 7.49 4.73
C THR A 86 -6.04 5.99 4.80
N VAL A 87 -6.30 5.24 3.73
CA VAL A 87 -5.95 3.81 3.65
C VAL A 87 -4.43 3.61 3.77
N GLY A 88 -3.65 4.52 3.18
CA GLY A 88 -2.19 4.55 3.31
C GLY A 88 -1.74 4.71 4.77
N LEU A 89 -2.21 5.75 5.45
CA LEU A 89 -1.91 6.04 6.85
C LEU A 89 -2.30 4.90 7.79
N VAL A 90 -3.52 4.37 7.64
CA VAL A 90 -4.00 3.25 8.46
C VAL A 90 -3.18 1.99 8.20
N GLY A 91 -2.84 1.70 6.94
CA GLY A 91 -2.01 0.54 6.62
C GLY A 91 -0.60 0.65 7.21
N MET A 92 -0.02 1.84 7.28
CA MET A 92 1.26 2.06 7.97
C MET A 92 1.12 1.82 9.48
N ALA A 93 0.12 2.40 10.13
CA ALA A 93 -0.12 2.19 11.57
C ALA A 93 -0.36 0.70 11.90
N VAL A 94 -1.07 -0.03 11.03
CA VAL A 94 -1.23 -1.49 11.14
C VAL A 94 0.11 -2.21 11.01
N GLY A 95 0.99 -1.76 10.12
CA GLY A 95 2.35 -2.31 9.98
C GLY A 95 3.20 -2.09 11.22
N ASP A 96 3.18 -0.88 11.78
CA ASP A 96 3.92 -0.58 13.01
C ASP A 96 3.40 -1.40 14.19
N ALA A 97 2.07 -1.55 14.31
CA ALA A 97 1.46 -2.42 15.31
C ALA A 97 1.86 -3.89 15.12
N PHE A 98 1.91 -4.37 13.88
CA PHE A 98 2.34 -5.73 13.57
C PHE A 98 3.79 -5.96 13.99
N LEU A 99 4.70 -5.02 13.69
CA LEU A 99 6.09 -5.10 14.13
C LEU A 99 6.24 -5.05 15.64
N TRP A 100 5.45 -4.21 16.32
CA TRP A 100 5.46 -4.11 17.77
C TRP A 100 5.06 -5.44 18.44
N VAL A 101 3.98 -6.08 17.98
CA VAL A 101 3.54 -7.39 18.47
C VAL A 101 4.62 -8.45 18.25
N PHE A 102 5.21 -8.48 17.05
CA PHE A 102 6.22 -9.48 16.71
C PHE A 102 7.57 -9.27 17.38
N ASN A 103 7.90 -8.05 17.81
CA ASN A 103 9.13 -7.76 18.53
C ASN A 103 9.04 -8.07 20.04
N GLY A 104 7.85 -8.39 20.56
CA GLY A 104 7.63 -8.79 21.95
C GLY A 104 7.91 -10.28 22.21
N ALA A 105 7.15 -10.91 23.12
CA ALA A 105 7.29 -12.33 23.49
C ALA A 105 7.25 -13.30 22.30
N PHE A 106 6.59 -12.90 21.20
CA PHE A 106 6.56 -13.66 19.95
C PHE A 106 7.94 -13.79 19.30
N ARG A 107 8.81 -12.79 19.45
CA ARG A 107 10.19 -12.80 18.93
C ARG A 107 11.02 -13.89 19.58
N GLU A 108 10.95 -13.99 20.90
CA GLU A 108 11.74 -14.95 21.67
C GLU A 108 11.31 -16.39 21.36
N PHE A 109 10.00 -16.65 21.40
CA PHE A 109 9.44 -17.96 21.06
C PHE A 109 9.83 -18.39 19.63
N PHE A 110 9.62 -17.51 18.65
CA PHE A 110 9.92 -17.82 17.25
C PHE A 110 11.44 -17.89 16.99
N GLY A 111 12.23 -17.12 17.72
CA GLY A 111 13.70 -17.13 17.64
C GLY A 111 14.31 -18.44 18.10
N ILE A 112 13.79 -19.05 19.17
CA ILE A 112 14.23 -20.37 19.65
C ILE A 112 13.92 -21.46 18.61
N ILE A 113 12.73 -21.43 18.02
CA ILE A 113 12.34 -22.35 16.95
C ILE A 113 13.27 -22.20 15.74
N LEU A 114 13.51 -20.96 15.28
CA LEU A 114 14.38 -20.70 14.14
C LEU A 114 15.85 -21.05 14.43
N LEU A 115 16.35 -20.81 15.64
CA LEU A 115 17.70 -21.21 16.06
C LEU A 115 17.89 -22.72 15.95
N SER A 116 16.84 -23.49 16.25
CA SER A 116 16.84 -24.95 16.12
C SER A 116 16.88 -25.42 14.66
N ILE A 117 16.49 -24.56 13.72
CA ILE A 117 16.54 -24.83 12.27
C ILE A 117 17.88 -24.33 11.67
N SER A 118 18.25 -23.08 11.94
CA SER A 118 19.49 -22.46 11.48
C SER A 118 19.78 -21.13 12.20
N PRO A 119 21.00 -20.94 12.75
CA PRO A 119 21.42 -19.67 13.36
C PRO A 119 21.38 -18.48 12.39
N ILE A 120 21.60 -18.73 11.09
CA ILE A 120 21.58 -17.68 10.06
C ILE A 120 20.15 -17.16 9.89
N ILE A 121 19.15 -18.05 9.87
CA ILE A 121 17.75 -17.66 9.72
C ILE A 121 17.29 -16.88 10.96
N ALA A 122 17.66 -17.33 12.15
CA ALA A 122 17.36 -16.64 13.40
C ALA A 122 17.94 -15.20 13.43
N LYS A 123 19.14 -14.99 12.88
CA LYS A 123 19.76 -13.66 12.78
C LYS A 123 18.92 -12.67 11.96
N TYR A 124 18.26 -13.14 10.90
CA TYR A 124 17.47 -12.30 9.99
C TYR A 124 15.96 -12.34 10.25
N GLN A 125 15.52 -12.92 11.37
CA GLN A 125 14.10 -13.08 11.72
C GLN A 125 13.29 -11.78 11.62
N LEU A 126 13.82 -10.66 12.13
CA LEU A 126 13.10 -9.38 12.14
C LEU A 126 12.86 -8.84 10.72
N GLU A 127 13.82 -9.03 9.82
CA GLU A 127 13.69 -8.62 8.42
C GLU A 127 12.69 -9.51 7.66
N LEU A 128 12.63 -10.80 7.99
CA LEU A 128 11.59 -11.70 7.47
C LEU A 128 10.19 -11.27 7.90
N VAL A 129 10.01 -10.95 9.19
CA VAL A 129 8.72 -10.46 9.71
C VAL A 129 8.30 -9.18 9.01
N LYS A 130 9.22 -8.21 8.87
CA LYS A 130 8.95 -6.97 8.13
C LYS A 130 8.52 -7.24 6.69
N GLY A 131 9.23 -8.11 5.98
CA GLY A 131 8.89 -8.49 4.61
C GLY A 131 7.49 -9.09 4.48
N VAL A 132 7.14 -10.04 5.35
CA VAL A 132 5.79 -10.64 5.40
C VAL A 132 4.72 -9.60 5.72
N SER A 133 5.01 -8.69 6.66
CA SER A 133 4.10 -7.61 7.05
C SER A 133 3.81 -6.67 5.87
N ILE A 134 4.84 -6.25 5.14
CA ILE A 134 4.70 -5.36 3.97
C ILE A 134 3.82 -6.02 2.90
N ILE A 135 4.02 -7.30 2.62
CA ILE A 135 3.20 -8.04 1.65
C ILE A 135 1.74 -8.08 2.09
N PHE A 136 1.49 -8.43 3.36
CA PHE A 136 0.14 -8.47 3.93
C PHE A 136 -0.56 -7.10 3.86
N ILE A 137 0.14 -6.03 4.26
CA ILE A 137 -0.38 -4.66 4.22
C ILE A 137 -0.65 -4.23 2.78
N ALA A 138 0.23 -4.52 1.83
CA ALA A 138 0.04 -4.18 0.42
C ALA A 138 -1.21 -4.85 -0.15
N ILE A 139 -1.45 -6.12 0.19
CA ILE A 139 -2.67 -6.85 -0.20
C ILE A 139 -3.91 -6.18 0.40
N MET A 140 -3.89 -5.91 1.70
CA MET A 140 -5.00 -5.25 2.40
C MET A 140 -5.30 -3.88 1.79
N GLN A 141 -4.28 -3.04 1.61
CA GLN A 141 -4.39 -1.72 1.02
C GLN A 141 -4.91 -1.77 -0.42
N TYR A 142 -4.47 -2.73 -1.23
CA TYR A 142 -5.02 -2.92 -2.57
C TYR A 142 -6.54 -3.15 -2.54
N PHE A 143 -7.02 -4.08 -1.70
CA PHE A 143 -8.45 -4.38 -1.62
C PHE A 143 -9.27 -3.20 -1.10
N LEU A 144 -8.77 -2.50 -0.07
CA LEU A 144 -9.41 -1.30 0.46
C LEU A 144 -9.46 -0.18 -0.58
N ASN A 145 -8.35 0.10 -1.27
CA ASN A 145 -8.30 1.15 -2.28
C ASN A 145 -9.15 0.81 -3.51
N LYS A 146 -9.17 -0.45 -3.93
CA LYS A 146 -10.07 -0.89 -5.00
C LYS A 146 -11.54 -0.68 -4.62
N ARG A 147 -11.91 -0.99 -3.38
CA ARG A 147 -13.30 -0.89 -2.88
C ARG A 147 -13.75 0.53 -2.58
N PHE A 148 -12.88 1.37 -2.02
CA PHE A 148 -13.25 2.70 -1.53
C PHE A 148 -12.74 3.82 -2.44
N SER A 149 -11.43 3.84 -2.69
CA SER A 149 -10.78 4.93 -3.44
C SER A 149 -11.10 4.90 -4.94
N PHE A 150 -11.22 3.71 -5.53
CA PHE A 150 -11.40 3.52 -6.97
C PHE A 150 -12.75 2.91 -7.36
N ARG A 151 -13.75 2.99 -6.48
CA ARG A 151 -15.13 2.57 -6.81
C ARG A 151 -15.72 3.37 -7.96
N GLU A 152 -16.65 2.75 -8.67
CA GLU A 152 -17.48 3.45 -9.64
C GLU A 152 -18.41 4.42 -8.91
N ILE A 153 -18.58 5.62 -9.48
CA ILE A 153 -19.51 6.62 -8.97
C ILE A 153 -20.55 6.80 -10.06
N THR A 154 -21.69 6.13 -9.90
CA THR A 154 -22.83 6.32 -10.81
C THR A 154 -23.32 7.77 -10.67
N PRO A 155 -23.49 8.51 -11.77
CA PRO A 155 -24.11 9.83 -11.72
C PRO A 155 -25.54 9.71 -11.16
N ASN A 156 -25.94 10.67 -10.34
CA ASN A 156 -27.27 10.69 -9.74
C ASN A 156 -28.28 11.13 -10.82
N ASN A 157 -28.99 10.18 -11.43
CA ASN A 157 -29.95 10.42 -12.51
C ASN A 157 -31.21 11.21 -12.08
N SER A 158 -31.35 11.58 -10.81
CA SER A 158 -32.50 12.37 -10.32
C SER A 158 -32.58 13.81 -10.88
N LEU A 159 -31.54 14.31 -11.54
CA LEU A 159 -31.52 15.64 -12.18
C LEU A 159 -31.81 15.63 -13.69
N LEU A 160 -31.91 14.46 -14.32
CA LEU A 160 -32.19 14.33 -15.76
C LEU A 160 -33.68 14.05 -16.07
N VAL A 161 -34.51 13.87 -15.03
CA VAL A 161 -35.95 13.55 -15.16
C VAL A 161 -36.83 14.77 -14.83
N SER A 162 -36.24 15.91 -14.44
CA SER A 162 -36.96 17.12 -14.02
C SER A 162 -37.08 18.21 -15.10
N ASN A 163 -36.83 17.91 -16.37
CA ASN A 163 -37.00 18.85 -17.49
C ASN A 163 -37.96 18.29 -18.53
#